data_AF-A0A0N0S2P1-F1
#
_entry.id   AF-A0A0N0S2P1-F1
#
_cell.length_a   1.000
_cell.length_b   1.000
_cell.length_c   1.000
_cell.angle_alpha   90.00
_cell.angle_beta   90.00
_cell.angle_gamma   90.00
#
_symmetry.space_group_name_H-M   'P 1'
#
loop_
_entity.id
_entity.type
_entity.pdbx_description
1 polymer ?
#
loop_
_entity_poly.entity_id
_entity_poly.type
_entity_poly.pdbx_seq_one_letter_code
_entity_poly.pdbx_strand_id
1 'polypeptide(L)'
;MSNKIKQEVEKIDIPKELHKRSEIGILKAKNERQRSRKRKNVKGIVVAAGLLVSIGILSLVNNNFVKNSTTPDSDQNTVAVTESATDSIDTVDIQAKYFVYETAEKLSQGADIILVASPIDDFANREHHSTKFEDGTIQDFYTLTNLNVERIIKQPEGINIGSQMQVIEPVSIITEADKQQTKVAVDGYREMKQGRRYIMFLKNNGMNGYSIINMNNGKFNLDGGDAQDIPTNTNEKAFKERLKKDIQSKFNVK
;
A
#
# COMPACT_ATOMS: atom_id res chain seq x y z
N MET A 1 43.73 -10.31 18.45
CA MET A 1 42.84 -11.28 19.16
C MET A 1 43.67 -12.01 20.19
N SER A 2 43.22 -12.02 21.45
CA SER A 2 43.94 -12.69 22.55
C SER A 2 43.98 -14.21 22.35
N ASN A 3 45.14 -14.84 22.65
CA ASN A 3 45.33 -16.30 22.58
C ASN A 3 44.29 -17.09 23.37
N LYS A 4 43.68 -16.47 24.39
CA LYS A 4 42.66 -17.07 25.23
C LYS A 4 41.33 -17.33 24.49
N ILE A 5 41.00 -16.51 23.49
CA ILE A 5 39.76 -16.68 22.71
C ILE A 5 39.89 -17.85 21.72
N LYS A 6 41.06 -18.02 21.10
CA LYS A 6 41.31 -19.14 20.17
C LYS A 6 41.21 -20.49 20.88
N GLN A 7 41.76 -20.59 22.09
CA GLN A 7 41.72 -21.82 22.90
C GLN A 7 40.31 -22.21 23.35
N GLU A 8 39.40 -21.24 23.53
CA GLU A 8 38.01 -21.53 23.91
C GLU A 8 37.14 -21.90 22.70
N VAL A 9 37.40 -21.31 21.52
CA VAL A 9 36.67 -21.65 20.28
C VAL A 9 37.00 -23.07 19.80
N GLU A 10 38.23 -23.54 19.99
CA GLU A 10 38.65 -24.91 19.63
C GLU A 10 38.01 -26.00 20.51
N LYS A 11 37.44 -25.64 21.67
CA LYS A 11 36.72 -26.58 22.55
C LYS A 11 35.25 -26.78 22.17
N ILE A 12 34.73 -26.00 21.21
CA ILE A 12 33.33 -26.09 20.79
C ILE A 12 33.18 -27.29 19.86
N ASP A 13 32.77 -28.43 20.42
CA ASP A 13 32.49 -29.63 19.66
C ASP A 13 31.15 -29.47 18.93
N ILE A 14 31.21 -29.21 17.62
CA ILE A 14 30.00 -29.00 16.81
C ILE A 14 29.33 -30.36 16.60
N PRO A 15 28.07 -30.56 17.02
CA PRO A 15 27.37 -31.82 16.83
C PRO A 15 27.41 -32.25 15.37
N LYS A 16 27.81 -33.50 15.10
CA LYS A 16 27.96 -34.04 13.73
C LYS A 16 26.70 -33.85 12.87
N GLU A 17 25.54 -33.77 13.50
CA GLU A 17 24.26 -33.51 12.85
C GLU A 17 24.14 -32.07 12.30
N LEU A 18 24.64 -31.07 13.02
CA LEU A 18 24.66 -29.67 12.56
C LEU A 18 25.58 -29.50 11.35
N HIS A 19 26.75 -30.17 11.37
CA HIS A 19 27.66 -30.16 10.24
C HIS A 19 27.01 -30.76 8.99
N LYS A 20 26.33 -31.91 9.14
CA LYS A 20 25.62 -32.59 8.05
C LYS A 20 24.45 -31.75 7.49
N ARG A 21 23.70 -31.04 8.34
CA ARG A 21 22.63 -30.13 7.91
C ARG A 21 23.18 -28.94 7.13
N SER A 22 24.31 -28.37 7.55
CA SER A 22 24.99 -27.30 6.83
C SER A 22 25.45 -27.77 5.44
N GLU A 23 26.03 -28.96 5.35
CA GLU A 23 26.48 -29.55 4.08
C GLU A 23 25.31 -29.77 3.11
N ILE A 24 24.18 -30.30 3.60
CA ILE A 24 22.95 -30.48 2.81
C ILE A 24 22.41 -29.12 2.33
N GLY A 25 22.41 -28.09 3.17
CA GLY A 25 21.97 -26.74 2.80
C GLY A 25 22.82 -26.13 1.68
N ILE A 26 24.15 -26.27 1.78
CA ILE A 26 25.09 -25.79 0.76
C ILE A 26 24.89 -26.54 -0.56
N LEU A 27 24.71 -27.87 -0.52
CA LEU A 27 24.44 -28.68 -1.71
C LEU A 27 23.11 -28.29 -2.38
N LYS A 28 22.06 -28.06 -1.60
CA LYS A 28 20.75 -27.61 -2.11
C LYS A 28 20.85 -26.26 -2.81
N ALA A 29 21.50 -25.27 -2.17
CA ALA A 29 21.72 -23.95 -2.75
C ALA A 29 22.56 -24.00 -4.03
N LYS A 30 23.58 -24.86 -4.09
CA LYS A 30 24.42 -25.06 -5.29
C LYS A 30 23.63 -25.68 -6.44
N ASN A 31 22.77 -26.66 -6.15
CA ASN A 31 21.90 -27.30 -7.14
C ASN A 31 20.82 -26.35 -7.68
N GLU A 32 20.20 -25.53 -6.83
CA GLU A 32 19.26 -24.50 -7.24
C GLU A 32 19.94 -23.46 -8.16
N ARG A 33 21.16 -23.02 -7.80
CA ARG A 33 21.96 -22.08 -8.60
C ARG A 33 22.44 -22.66 -9.93
N GLN A 34 22.73 -23.96 -10.01
CA GLN A 34 23.08 -24.60 -11.29
C GLN A 34 21.87 -24.83 -12.20
N ARG A 35 20.70 -25.16 -11.64
CA ARG A 35 19.44 -25.28 -12.42
C ARG A 35 19.02 -23.95 -13.03
N SER A 36 19.21 -22.82 -12.33
CA SER A 36 18.92 -21.49 -12.90
C SER A 36 19.88 -21.10 -14.04
N ARG A 37 21.14 -21.57 -14.02
CA ARG A 37 22.10 -21.36 -15.10
C ARG A 37 21.81 -22.20 -16.35
N LYS A 38 21.26 -23.41 -16.22
CA LYS A 38 20.95 -24.29 -17.36
C LYS A 38 19.72 -23.89 -18.18
N ARG A 39 18.91 -22.92 -17.73
CA ARG A 39 17.72 -22.43 -18.47
C ARG A 39 18.02 -21.35 -19.53
N LYS A 40 19.28 -20.96 -19.74
CA LYS A 40 19.65 -19.89 -20.70
C LYS A 40 20.01 -20.36 -22.11
N ASN A 41 19.51 -21.51 -22.56
CA ASN A 41 19.61 -21.93 -23.96
C ASN A 41 18.21 -22.20 -24.53
N VAL A 42 17.42 -21.14 -24.74
CA VAL A 42 16.30 -21.16 -25.70
C VAL A 42 16.50 -19.96 -26.62
N LYS A 43 16.72 -20.28 -27.90
CA LYS A 43 16.82 -19.31 -29.00
C LYS A 43 15.44 -18.67 -29.23
N GLY A 44 15.40 -17.34 -29.34
CA GLY A 44 14.34 -16.58 -30.01
C GLY A 44 13.18 -16.08 -29.15
N ILE A 45 13.22 -14.80 -28.78
CA ILE A 45 12.32 -13.72 -29.27
C ILE A 45 12.93 -12.40 -28.77
N VAL A 46 13.18 -11.50 -29.72
CA VAL A 46 13.74 -10.17 -29.50
C VAL A 46 12.60 -9.25 -29.03
N VAL A 47 12.69 -8.76 -27.80
CA VAL A 47 12.07 -7.49 -27.40
C VAL A 47 13.18 -6.70 -26.73
N ALA A 48 13.71 -5.73 -27.49
CA ALA A 48 14.74 -4.83 -27.01
C ALA A 48 14.16 -3.96 -25.89
N ALA A 49 14.48 -4.30 -24.64
CA ALA A 49 14.35 -3.39 -23.52
C ALA A 49 15.43 -2.31 -23.65
N GLY A 50 15.12 -1.27 -24.44
CA GLY A 50 15.82 -0.01 -24.41
C GLY A 50 15.47 0.72 -23.11
N LEU A 51 16.25 0.47 -22.06
CA LEU A 51 16.32 1.35 -20.89
C LEU A 51 16.96 2.67 -21.33
N LEU A 52 16.13 3.61 -21.78
CA LEU A 52 16.47 5.02 -21.75
C LEU A 52 15.89 5.60 -20.46
N VAL A 53 16.76 5.79 -19.48
CA VAL A 53 16.52 6.69 -18.35
C VAL A 53 16.54 8.11 -18.91
N SER A 54 15.41 8.57 -19.43
CA SER A 54 15.20 9.98 -19.72
C SER A 54 14.80 10.67 -18.43
N ILE A 55 15.75 11.43 -17.89
CA ILE A 55 15.53 12.51 -16.92
C ILE A 55 14.50 13.46 -17.55
N GLY A 56 13.26 13.40 -17.07
CA GLY A 56 12.16 14.27 -17.47
C GLY A 56 12.01 15.40 -16.47
N ILE A 57 12.44 16.58 -16.89
CA ILE A 57 12.32 17.87 -16.22
C ILE A 57 10.84 18.14 -15.87
N LEU A 58 10.60 18.61 -14.64
CA LEU A 58 9.33 19.18 -14.18
C LEU A 58 8.87 20.29 -15.15
N SER A 59 7.75 20.08 -15.83
CA SER A 59 6.99 21.17 -16.46
C SER A 59 5.79 21.50 -15.57
N LEU A 60 5.89 22.62 -14.86
CA LEU A 60 4.76 23.28 -14.21
C LEU A 60 3.79 23.76 -15.31
N VAL A 61 2.58 23.18 -15.36
CA VAL A 61 1.49 23.76 -16.14
C VAL A 61 0.64 24.61 -15.22
N ASN A 62 0.84 25.92 -15.38
CA ASN A 62 0.03 26.99 -14.82
C ASN A 62 -1.28 27.07 -15.63
N ASN A 63 -2.44 26.87 -15.01
CA ASN A 63 -3.73 27.16 -15.63
C ASN A 63 -4.46 28.26 -14.85
N ASN A 64 -4.14 29.51 -15.19
CA ASN A 64 -5.02 30.66 -14.98
C ASN A 64 -5.83 30.86 -16.26
N PHE A 65 -7.14 30.59 -16.27
CA PHE A 65 -8.14 31.45 -16.94
C PHE A 65 -9.57 30.90 -16.77
N VAL A 66 -10.34 31.46 -15.84
CA VAL A 66 -11.77 31.72 -16.09
C VAL A 66 -12.07 33.10 -15.54
N LYS A 67 -12.18 34.07 -16.46
CA LYS A 67 -12.91 35.32 -16.22
C LYS A 67 -14.39 34.97 -16.21
N ASN A 68 -15.11 35.35 -15.16
CA ASN A 68 -16.51 35.75 -15.27
C ASN A 68 -16.74 37.00 -14.42
N SER A 69 -17.08 38.07 -15.14
CA SER A 69 -17.61 39.34 -14.67
C SER A 69 -19.00 39.16 -14.04
N THR A 70 -19.30 39.86 -12.95
CA THR A 70 -20.49 40.71 -12.74
C THR A 70 -20.27 41.56 -11.46
N THR A 71 -20.49 42.87 -11.59
CA THR A 71 -20.43 43.92 -10.55
C THR A 71 -21.66 43.91 -9.61
N PRO A 72 -21.65 44.68 -8.49
CA PRO A 72 -22.19 44.27 -7.21
C PRO A 72 -23.62 44.77 -6.96
N ASP A 73 -24.33 44.09 -6.07
CA ASP A 73 -25.39 44.71 -5.29
C ASP A 73 -25.16 44.44 -3.81
N SER A 74 -25.29 45.51 -3.04
CA SER A 74 -24.96 45.62 -1.63
C SER A 74 -26.16 45.20 -0.78
N ASP A 75 -25.94 44.34 0.22
CA ASP A 75 -26.56 44.52 1.53
C ASP A 75 -25.75 43.80 2.61
N GLN A 76 -25.46 44.57 3.65
CA GLN A 76 -24.62 44.21 4.79
C GLN A 76 -25.38 43.30 5.75
N ASN A 77 -24.83 42.13 6.03
CA ASN A 77 -25.01 41.47 7.32
C ASN A 77 -23.70 40.78 7.70
N THR A 78 -22.87 41.49 8.46
CA THR A 78 -21.57 41.07 8.96
C THR A 78 -21.76 40.05 10.08
N VAL A 79 -21.66 38.77 9.74
CA VAL A 79 -21.29 37.71 10.69
C VAL A 79 -19.91 37.24 10.27
N ALA A 80 -18.91 37.64 11.04
CA ALA A 80 -17.54 37.16 10.88
C ALA A 80 -17.51 35.65 11.21
N VAL A 81 -17.56 34.82 10.17
CA VAL A 81 -17.06 33.45 10.22
C VAL A 81 -15.83 33.44 9.34
N THR A 82 -14.70 33.31 10.01
CA THR A 82 -13.36 33.05 9.51
C THR A 82 -13.40 32.25 8.21
N GLU A 83 -12.75 32.80 7.17
CA GLU A 83 -12.40 32.10 5.95
C GLU A 83 -11.77 30.75 6.31
N SER A 84 -12.52 29.66 6.10
CA SER A 84 -11.91 28.36 5.90
C SER A 84 -11.21 28.43 4.55
N ALA A 85 -9.95 28.86 4.57
CA ALA A 85 -9.01 28.52 3.51
C ALA A 85 -9.03 26.99 3.40
N THR A 86 -9.73 26.47 2.40
CA THR A 86 -9.51 25.11 1.93
C THR A 86 -8.13 25.07 1.31
N ASP A 87 -7.10 24.97 2.16
CA ASP A 87 -5.77 24.53 1.76
C ASP A 87 -5.93 23.10 1.24
N SER A 88 -6.13 22.96 -0.06
CA SER A 88 -6.09 21.67 -0.71
C SER A 88 -4.66 21.14 -0.56
N ILE A 89 -4.49 20.13 0.29
CA ILE A 89 -3.19 19.46 0.48
C ILE A 89 -2.73 18.93 -0.88
N ASP A 90 -1.53 19.36 -1.32
CA ASP A 90 -0.92 18.88 -2.55
C ASP A 90 -0.74 17.36 -2.50
N THR A 91 -1.04 16.69 -3.62
CA THR A 91 -0.90 15.24 -3.73
C THR A 91 0.22 14.86 -4.69
N VAL A 92 1.16 14.06 -4.19
CA VAL A 92 2.23 13.43 -4.96
C VAL A 92 1.89 11.95 -5.14
N ASP A 93 1.91 11.50 -6.40
CA ASP A 93 1.70 10.09 -6.74
C ASP A 93 3.03 9.42 -7.07
N ILE A 94 3.31 8.30 -6.40
CA ILE A 94 4.52 7.52 -6.58
C ILE A 94 4.16 6.22 -7.29
N GLN A 95 4.81 5.98 -8.42
CA GLN A 95 4.63 4.73 -9.17
C GLN A 95 5.37 3.59 -8.48
N ALA A 96 4.70 2.46 -8.29
CA ALA A 96 5.30 1.26 -7.74
C ALA A 96 5.06 0.02 -8.61
N LYS A 97 5.84 -1.02 -8.34
CA LYS A 97 5.59 -2.36 -8.88
C LYS A 97 4.96 -3.20 -7.79
N TYR A 98 3.76 -3.69 -8.04
CA TYR A 98 3.02 -4.53 -7.10
C TYR A 98 2.34 -5.69 -7.82
N PHE A 99 1.95 -6.71 -7.05
CA PHE A 99 1.19 -7.84 -7.58
C PHE A 99 -0.27 -7.46 -7.81
N VAL A 100 -0.72 -7.61 -9.06
CA VAL A 100 -2.11 -7.40 -9.45
C VAL A 100 -2.85 -8.73 -9.43
N TYR A 101 -4.01 -8.75 -8.77
CA TYR A 101 -4.94 -9.87 -8.78
C TYR A 101 -6.18 -9.50 -9.60
N GLU A 102 -6.38 -10.19 -10.72
CA GLU A 102 -7.41 -9.85 -11.70
C GLU A 102 -8.80 -10.42 -11.41
N THR A 103 -8.88 -11.40 -10.50
CA THR A 103 -10.11 -12.13 -10.17
C THR A 103 -10.29 -12.23 -8.66
N ALA A 104 -11.55 -12.30 -8.21
CA ALA A 104 -11.89 -12.47 -6.80
C ALA A 104 -11.25 -13.72 -6.20
N GLU A 105 -11.17 -14.81 -6.97
CA GLU A 105 -10.52 -16.06 -6.55
C GLU A 105 -9.04 -15.85 -6.25
N LYS A 106 -8.27 -15.31 -7.20
CA LYS A 106 -6.83 -15.08 -7.02
C LYS A 106 -6.55 -14.08 -5.90
N LEU A 107 -7.35 -13.02 -5.80
CA LEU A 107 -7.22 -12.03 -4.71
C LEU A 107 -7.48 -12.69 -3.34
N SER A 108 -8.52 -13.51 -3.23
CA SER A 108 -8.85 -14.22 -2.00
C SER A 108 -7.82 -15.27 -1.58
N GLN A 109 -7.16 -15.90 -2.55
CA GLN A 109 -6.05 -16.82 -2.31
C GLN A 109 -4.80 -16.07 -1.83
N GLY A 110 -4.52 -14.90 -2.40
CA GLY A 110 -3.37 -14.07 -2.05
C GLY A 110 -3.48 -13.39 -0.68
N ALA A 111 -4.70 -13.10 -0.23
CA ALA A 111 -4.98 -12.51 1.08
C ALA A 111 -4.81 -13.51 2.22
N ASP A 112 -4.22 -13.09 3.34
CA ASP A 112 -4.17 -13.88 4.56
C ASP A 112 -5.42 -13.62 5.41
N ILE A 113 -5.90 -12.37 5.42
CA ILE A 113 -7.13 -11.94 6.09
C ILE A 113 -8.08 -11.29 5.08
N ILE A 114 -9.37 -11.61 5.21
CA ILE A 114 -10.46 -10.94 4.51
C ILE A 114 -11.49 -10.57 5.56
N LEU A 115 -11.90 -9.31 5.62
CA LEU A 115 -12.86 -8.82 6.59
C LEU A 115 -13.72 -7.68 6.05
N VAL A 116 -14.83 -7.43 6.73
CA VAL A 116 -15.67 -6.23 6.58
C VAL A 116 -15.47 -5.37 7.82
N ALA A 117 -15.11 -4.11 7.62
CA ALA A 117 -14.89 -3.16 8.69
C ALA A 117 -15.00 -1.72 8.20
N SER A 118 -14.97 -0.78 9.14
CA SER A 118 -15.01 0.66 8.87
C SER A 118 -13.86 1.39 9.57
N PRO A 119 -13.17 2.34 8.93
CA PRO A 119 -12.20 3.20 9.61
C PRO A 119 -12.85 4.01 10.73
N ILE A 120 -12.17 4.08 11.87
CA ILE A 120 -12.63 4.80 13.07
C ILE A 120 -12.45 6.31 12.90
N ASP A 121 -11.27 6.71 12.43
CA ASP A 121 -10.87 8.11 12.31
C ASP A 121 -10.88 8.59 10.85
N ASP A 122 -11.13 9.89 10.67
CA ASP A 122 -10.88 10.55 9.39
C ASP A 122 -9.40 10.47 9.00
N PHE A 123 -9.11 10.40 7.70
CA PHE A 123 -7.77 10.21 7.19
C PHE A 123 -6.77 11.23 7.72
N ALA A 124 -7.15 12.51 7.83
CA ALA A 124 -6.26 13.54 8.35
C ALA A 124 -5.83 13.33 9.81
N ASN A 125 -6.65 12.60 10.59
CA ASN A 125 -6.44 12.36 12.02
C ASN A 125 -5.80 11.00 12.33
N ARG A 126 -5.46 10.20 11.31
CA ARG A 126 -4.79 8.91 11.48
C ARG A 126 -3.31 9.09 11.77
N GLU A 127 -2.68 8.04 12.28
CA GLU A 127 -1.23 8.02 12.47
C GLU A 127 -0.54 7.87 11.11
N HIS A 128 0.16 8.93 10.71
CA HIS A 128 0.91 9.02 9.45
C HIS A 128 2.39 8.79 9.73
N HIS A 129 2.98 7.81 9.06
CA HIS A 129 4.41 7.53 9.16
C HIS A 129 5.11 7.94 7.89
N SER A 130 6.26 8.59 8.07
CA SER A 130 7.27 8.68 7.02
C SER A 130 8.66 8.56 7.64
N THR A 131 9.56 7.91 6.91
CA THR A 131 10.99 7.87 7.22
C THR A 131 11.74 8.45 6.05
N LYS A 132 12.87 9.10 6.35
CA LYS A 132 13.74 9.72 5.36
C LYS A 132 15.16 9.19 5.52
N PHE A 133 15.88 9.08 4.40
CA PHE A 133 17.32 8.90 4.43
C PHE A 133 18.02 10.16 4.99
N GLU A 134 19.31 10.06 5.28
CA GLU A 134 20.11 11.19 5.78
C GLU A 134 20.11 12.39 4.81
N ASP A 135 19.91 12.15 3.51
CA ASP A 135 19.82 13.18 2.47
C ASP A 135 18.43 13.83 2.36
N GLY A 136 17.47 13.41 3.20
CA GLY A 136 16.09 13.92 3.21
C GLY A 136 15.15 13.21 2.23
N THR A 137 15.63 12.28 1.41
CA THR A 137 14.79 11.51 0.48
C THR A 137 13.85 10.59 1.26
N ILE A 138 12.58 10.51 0.84
CA ILE A 138 11.59 9.61 1.46
C ILE A 138 12.04 8.16 1.26
N GLN A 139 12.20 7.45 2.38
CA GLN A 139 12.55 6.03 2.43
C GLN A 139 11.31 5.13 2.50
N ASP A 140 10.36 5.49 3.37
CA ASP A 140 9.11 4.75 3.57
C ASP A 140 8.01 5.70 4.02
N PHE A 141 6.76 5.39 3.68
CA PHE A 141 5.59 6.12 4.15
C PHE A 141 4.33 5.25 4.13
N TYR A 142 3.46 5.44 5.12
CA TYR A 142 2.17 4.76 5.21
C TYR A 142 1.29 5.39 6.29
N THR A 143 0.00 5.07 6.26
CA THR A 143 -0.95 5.42 7.31
C THR A 143 -1.37 4.17 8.06
N LEU A 144 -1.34 4.23 9.39
CA LEU A 144 -1.97 3.25 10.25
C LEU A 144 -3.44 3.59 10.44
N THR A 145 -4.31 2.71 9.97
CA THR A 145 -5.76 2.89 10.02
C THR A 145 -6.37 1.93 11.01
N ASN A 146 -6.92 2.48 12.09
CA ASN A 146 -7.71 1.71 13.05
C ASN A 146 -9.11 1.46 12.48
N LEU A 147 -9.57 0.22 12.58
CA LEU A 147 -10.83 -0.26 12.03
C LEU A 147 -11.73 -0.79 13.13
N ASN A 148 -13.04 -0.54 13.02
CA ASN A 148 -14.06 -1.30 13.73
C ASN A 148 -14.46 -2.51 12.88
N VAL A 149 -14.12 -3.71 13.35
CA VAL A 149 -14.36 -4.98 12.65
C VAL A 149 -15.80 -5.42 12.83
N GLU A 150 -16.52 -5.55 11.71
CA GLU A 150 -17.89 -6.04 11.69
C GLU A 150 -17.95 -7.55 11.46
N ARG A 151 -17.16 -8.05 10.50
CA ARG A 151 -17.21 -9.46 10.09
C ARG A 151 -15.86 -9.92 9.59
N ILE A 152 -15.39 -11.05 10.09
CA ILE A 152 -14.22 -11.75 9.57
C ILE A 152 -14.69 -12.83 8.58
N ILE A 153 -14.12 -12.83 7.38
CA ILE A 153 -14.42 -13.79 6.30
C ILE A 153 -13.32 -14.84 6.19
N LYS A 154 -12.06 -14.42 6.32
CA LYS A 154 -10.87 -15.28 6.29
C LYS A 154 -9.87 -14.75 7.31
N GLN A 155 -9.23 -15.65 8.05
CA GLN A 155 -8.08 -15.34 8.91
C GLN A 155 -7.18 -16.58 9.03
N PRO A 156 -5.89 -16.41 9.36
CA PRO A 156 -5.00 -17.54 9.65
C PRO A 156 -5.42 -18.31 10.91
N GLU A 157 -5.11 -19.60 10.96
CA GLU A 157 -5.32 -20.41 12.16
C GLU A 157 -4.52 -19.86 13.35
N GLY A 158 -5.13 -19.87 14.54
CA GLY A 158 -4.48 -19.40 15.77
C GLY A 158 -4.44 -17.88 15.96
N ILE A 159 -4.87 -17.09 14.98
CA ILE A 159 -5.01 -15.62 15.12
C ILE A 159 -6.44 -15.30 15.53
N ASN A 160 -6.59 -14.52 16.60
CA ASN A 160 -7.88 -14.00 17.05
C ASN A 160 -7.94 -12.49 16.78
N ILE A 161 -8.71 -12.12 15.76
CA ILE A 161 -9.00 -10.71 15.44
C ILE A 161 -10.20 -10.30 16.27
N GLY A 162 -10.02 -9.28 17.12
CA GLY A 162 -11.09 -8.74 17.97
C GLY A 162 -12.06 -7.81 17.22
N SER A 163 -12.77 -6.99 17.97
CA SER A 163 -13.67 -5.95 17.44
C SER A 163 -12.95 -4.79 16.76
N GLN A 164 -11.63 -4.69 16.95
CA GLN A 164 -10.80 -3.66 16.33
C GLN A 164 -9.53 -4.27 15.77
N MET A 165 -9.04 -3.68 14.68
CA MET A 165 -7.79 -4.06 14.03
C MET A 165 -7.14 -2.83 13.41
N GLN A 166 -5.82 -2.77 13.45
CA GLN A 166 -5.04 -1.76 12.73
C GLN A 166 -4.53 -2.35 11.40
N VAL A 167 -4.63 -1.57 10.33
CA VAL A 167 -4.13 -1.94 9.00
C VAL A 167 -3.26 -0.83 8.41
N ILE A 168 -2.40 -1.20 7.47
CA ILE A 168 -1.48 -0.29 6.80
C ILE A 168 -2.03 0.06 5.42
N GLU A 169 -2.21 1.36 5.16
CA GLU A 169 -2.55 1.90 3.85
C GLU A 169 -1.31 2.54 3.17
N PRO A 170 -1.07 2.32 1.87
CA PRO A 170 0.08 2.86 1.12
C PRO A 170 -0.17 4.31 0.65
N VAL A 171 -0.50 5.16 1.61
CA VAL A 171 -0.73 6.60 1.47
C VAL A 171 -0.38 7.25 2.81
N SER A 172 0.08 8.49 2.83
CA SER A 172 0.38 9.22 4.06
C SER A 172 0.29 10.72 3.84
N ILE A 173 0.05 11.49 4.90
CA ILE A 173 0.33 12.92 4.94
C ILE A 173 1.73 13.09 5.53
N ILE A 174 2.60 13.80 4.81
CA ILE A 174 3.94 14.18 5.27
C ILE A 174 3.90 15.66 5.60
N THR A 175 4.33 16.01 6.82
CA THR A 175 4.45 17.40 7.25
C THR A 175 5.94 17.78 7.27
N GLU A 176 6.32 18.74 6.45
CA GLU A 176 7.68 19.26 6.38
C GLU A 176 7.98 20.23 7.53
N ALA A 177 9.25 20.63 7.68
CA ALA A 177 9.70 21.48 8.80
C ALA A 177 9.02 22.86 8.85
N ASP A 178 8.59 23.37 7.70
CA ASP A 178 7.82 24.61 7.54
C ASP A 178 6.31 24.44 7.76
N LYS A 179 5.88 23.23 8.17
CA LYS A 179 4.50 22.78 8.35
C LYS A 179 3.70 22.63 7.05
N GLN A 180 4.34 22.70 5.89
CA GLN A 180 3.67 22.36 4.64
C GLN A 180 3.30 20.87 4.68
N GLN A 181 2.05 20.56 4.34
CA GLN A 181 1.56 19.19 4.26
C GLN A 181 1.50 18.74 2.81
N THR A 182 1.98 17.54 2.54
CA THR A 182 1.84 16.88 1.24
C THR A 182 1.29 15.48 1.46
N LYS A 183 0.24 15.15 0.71
CA LYS A 183 -0.28 13.79 0.65
C LYS A 183 0.55 13.01 -0.35
N VAL A 184 1.12 11.90 0.06
CA VAL A 184 1.88 11.01 -0.81
C VAL A 184 1.12 9.69 -0.93
N ALA A 185 0.84 9.25 -2.15
CA ALA A 185 0.11 8.01 -2.45
C ALA A 185 0.90 7.13 -3.42
N VAL A 186 0.64 5.82 -3.38
CA VAL A 186 1.22 4.86 -4.33
C VAL A 186 0.20 4.51 -5.42
N ASP A 187 0.56 4.66 -6.69
CA ASP A 187 -0.25 4.28 -7.86
C ASP A 187 -1.72 4.70 -7.76
N GLY A 188 -1.94 5.96 -7.39
CA GLY A 188 -3.24 6.59 -7.23
C GLY A 188 -4.06 5.99 -6.09
N TYR A 189 -3.44 5.41 -5.06
CA TYR A 189 -4.15 4.85 -3.91
C TYR A 189 -5.03 5.91 -3.24
N ARG A 190 -6.29 5.55 -3.01
CA ARG A 190 -7.30 6.39 -2.35
C ARG A 190 -7.61 5.80 -0.99
N GLU A 191 -7.37 6.54 0.06
CA GLU A 191 -7.65 6.20 1.46
C GLU A 191 -9.11 5.83 1.68
N MET A 192 -9.34 4.90 2.61
CA MET A 192 -10.70 4.64 3.11
C MET A 192 -11.24 5.83 3.89
N LYS A 193 -12.54 6.09 3.80
CA LYS A 193 -13.22 7.20 4.50
C LYS A 193 -13.78 6.77 5.85
N GLN A 194 -13.79 7.67 6.82
CA GLN A 194 -14.29 7.42 8.17
C GLN A 194 -15.72 6.87 8.17
N GLY A 195 -15.97 5.85 8.99
CA GLY A 195 -17.29 5.25 9.21
C GLY A 195 -17.84 4.47 8.01
N ARG A 196 -17.25 4.61 6.83
CA ARG A 196 -17.68 3.90 5.62
C ARG A 196 -17.27 2.44 5.69
N ARG A 197 -18.16 1.60 5.19
CA ARG A 197 -18.04 0.15 5.28
C ARG A 197 -17.27 -0.39 4.07
N TYR A 198 -16.21 -1.14 4.31
CA TYR A 198 -15.39 -1.75 3.27
C TYR A 198 -15.22 -3.25 3.50
N ILE A 199 -15.19 -4.02 2.42
CA ILE A 199 -14.50 -5.31 2.41
C ILE A 199 -13.03 -5.08 2.05
N MET A 200 -12.12 -5.70 2.80
CA MET A 200 -10.67 -5.53 2.65
C MET A 200 -9.97 -6.88 2.50
N PHE A 201 -8.93 -6.89 1.66
CA PHE A 201 -8.05 -8.02 1.42
C PHE A 201 -6.67 -7.65 1.92
N LEU A 202 -6.21 -8.37 2.94
CA LEU A 202 -5.04 -8.02 3.71
C LEU A 202 -3.99 -9.13 3.66
N LYS A 203 -2.73 -8.75 3.67
CA LYS A 203 -1.60 -9.69 3.77
C LYS A 203 -0.61 -9.23 4.83
N ASN A 204 -0.03 -10.19 5.54
CA ASN A 204 1.05 -9.90 6.47
C ASN A 204 2.26 -9.38 5.68
N ASN A 205 2.75 -8.19 6.04
CA ASN A 205 3.88 -7.55 5.37
C ASN A 205 5.25 -8.00 5.90
N GLY A 206 5.28 -8.89 6.89
CA GLY A 206 6.51 -9.38 7.54
C GLY A 206 7.04 -8.47 8.65
N MET A 207 6.38 -7.33 8.92
CA MET A 207 6.77 -6.34 9.92
C MET A 207 5.68 -6.16 11.00
N ASN A 208 5.03 -7.26 11.40
CA ASN A 208 3.95 -7.30 12.39
C ASN A 208 2.72 -6.44 12.02
N GLY A 209 2.48 -6.22 10.73
CA GLY A 209 1.31 -5.50 10.24
C GLY A 209 0.62 -6.21 9.10
N TYR A 210 -0.64 -5.83 8.87
CA TYR A 210 -1.42 -6.27 7.72
C TYR A 210 -1.66 -5.08 6.79
N SER A 211 -1.22 -5.24 5.54
CA SER A 211 -1.35 -4.21 4.52
C SER A 211 -2.42 -4.59 3.50
N ILE A 212 -3.08 -3.57 2.95
CA ILE A 212 -3.99 -3.74 1.80
C ILE A 212 -3.19 -4.23 0.60
N ILE A 213 -3.55 -5.41 0.05
CA ILE A 213 -2.94 -5.91 -1.19
C ILE A 213 -3.70 -5.41 -2.42
N ASN A 214 -3.13 -5.49 -3.62
CA ASN A 214 -3.82 -5.11 -4.87
C ASN A 214 -4.26 -3.62 -4.93
N MET A 215 -3.66 -2.74 -4.12
CA MET A 215 -3.91 -1.30 -4.07
C MET A 215 -5.41 -0.97 -3.95
N ASN A 216 -5.92 -0.07 -4.80
CA ASN A 216 -7.34 0.28 -4.84
C ASN A 216 -8.26 -0.91 -5.14
N ASN A 217 -7.75 -2.00 -5.70
CA ASN A 217 -8.51 -3.22 -6.00
C ASN A 217 -8.40 -4.27 -4.87
N GLY A 218 -7.82 -3.90 -3.72
CA GLY A 218 -7.82 -4.68 -2.48
C GLY A 218 -8.87 -4.28 -1.47
N LYS A 219 -9.64 -3.23 -1.78
CA LYS A 219 -10.69 -2.72 -0.92
C LYS A 219 -11.85 -2.19 -1.75
N PHE A 220 -13.06 -2.38 -1.24
CA PHE A 220 -14.27 -2.00 -1.93
C PHE A 220 -15.27 -1.44 -0.94
N ASN A 221 -15.72 -0.21 -1.19
CA ASN A 221 -16.77 0.40 -0.40
C ASN A 221 -18.10 -0.34 -0.65
N LEU A 222 -18.78 -0.74 0.41
CA LEU A 222 -20.01 -1.53 0.36
C LEU A 222 -21.27 -0.65 0.45
N ASP A 223 -21.21 0.46 1.18
CA ASP A 223 -22.37 1.33 1.43
C ASP A 223 -22.64 2.40 0.35
N GLY A 224 -21.76 2.53 -0.65
CA GLY A 224 -21.85 3.55 -1.71
C GLY A 224 -21.52 4.96 -1.24
N GLY A 225 -21.10 5.13 0.02
CA GLY A 225 -20.79 6.42 0.63
C GLY A 225 -19.40 6.97 0.30
N ASP A 226 -18.60 6.23 -0.46
CA ASP A 226 -17.29 6.66 -0.97
C ASP A 226 -17.28 6.63 -2.50
N ALA A 227 -17.64 7.74 -3.12
CA ALA A 227 -17.64 7.90 -4.57
C ALA A 227 -16.23 7.84 -5.17
N GLN A 228 -15.19 8.15 -4.40
CA GLN A 228 -13.80 8.12 -4.85
C GLN A 228 -13.26 6.69 -4.91
N ASP A 229 -13.91 5.71 -4.29
CA ASP A 229 -13.50 4.31 -4.38
C ASP A 229 -13.43 3.84 -5.85
N ILE A 230 -14.39 4.27 -6.67
CA ILE A 230 -14.46 3.98 -8.10
C ILE A 230 -13.65 5.01 -8.90
N PRO A 231 -12.65 4.59 -9.70
CA PRO A 231 -11.85 5.51 -10.50
C PRO A 231 -12.69 6.13 -11.63
N THR A 232 -12.23 7.29 -12.14
CA THR A 232 -12.86 7.99 -13.26
C THR A 232 -12.44 7.43 -14.62
N ASN A 233 -11.26 6.81 -14.70
CA ASN A 233 -10.77 6.15 -15.92
C ASN A 233 -11.69 4.98 -16.31
N THR A 234 -12.19 4.97 -17.55
CA THR A 234 -13.16 3.98 -18.03
C THR A 234 -12.71 2.53 -17.88
N ASN A 235 -11.44 2.23 -18.18
CA ASN A 235 -10.92 0.86 -18.14
C ASN A 235 -10.73 0.39 -16.71
N GLU A 236 -10.15 1.24 -15.85
CA GLU A 236 -9.98 0.94 -14.43
C GLU A 236 -11.32 0.80 -13.72
N LYS A 237 -12.30 1.65 -14.09
CA LYS A 237 -13.66 1.61 -13.57
C LYS A 237 -14.33 0.29 -13.91
N ALA A 238 -14.32 -0.10 -15.18
CA ALA A 238 -14.90 -1.36 -15.62
C ALA A 238 -14.25 -2.56 -14.93
N PHE A 239 -12.93 -2.54 -14.76
CA PHE A 239 -12.20 -3.58 -14.02
C PHE A 239 -12.63 -3.63 -12.56
N LYS A 240 -12.62 -2.50 -11.85
CA LYS A 240 -12.96 -2.43 -10.42
C LYS A 240 -14.41 -2.83 -10.16
N GLU A 241 -15.35 -2.38 -10.99
CA GLU A 241 -16.76 -2.74 -10.87
C GLU A 241 -17.01 -4.23 -11.12
N ARG A 242 -16.35 -4.83 -12.12
CA ARG A 242 -16.42 -6.28 -12.35
C ARG A 242 -15.90 -7.04 -11.13
N LEU A 243 -14.72 -6.69 -10.64
CA LEU A 243 -14.10 -7.34 -9.49
C LEU A 243 -14.95 -7.17 -8.22
N LYS A 244 -15.54 -5.99 -8.01
CA LYS A 244 -16.49 -5.72 -6.91
C LYS A 244 -17.69 -6.65 -6.96
N LYS A 245 -18.32 -6.82 -8.13
CA LYS A 245 -19.47 -7.73 -8.31
C LYS A 245 -19.10 -9.19 -8.00
N ASP A 246 -17.94 -9.64 -8.48
CA ASP A 246 -17.45 -11.00 -8.21
C ASP A 246 -17.23 -11.22 -6.70
N ILE A 247 -16.66 -10.24 -6.00
CA ILE A 247 -16.41 -10.25 -4.55
C ILE A 247 -17.72 -10.26 -3.76
N GLN A 248 -18.67 -9.38 -4.10
CA GLN A 248 -19.97 -9.32 -3.46
C GLN A 248 -20.73 -10.64 -3.58
N SER A 249 -20.70 -11.25 -4.78
CA SER A 249 -21.28 -12.57 -5.03
C SER A 249 -20.59 -13.67 -4.22
N LYS A 250 -19.25 -13.76 -4.30
CA LYS A 250 -18.46 -14.82 -3.65
C LYS A 250 -18.59 -14.83 -2.12
N PHE A 251 -18.64 -13.64 -1.49
CA PHE A 251 -18.63 -13.52 -0.03
C PHE A 251 -19.99 -13.17 0.58
N ASN A 252 -21.01 -13.01 -0.27
CA ASN A 252 -22.35 -12.57 0.13
C ASN A 252 -22.28 -11.29 1.00
N VAL A 253 -21.61 -10.27 0.47
CA VAL A 253 -21.51 -8.93 1.07
C VAL A 253 -22.20 -7.93 0.16
N LYS A 254 -23.01 -7.06 0.75
CA LYS A 254 -23.68 -5.95 0.06
C LYS A 254 -23.13 -4.65 0.61
#